data_AF-A0A6A5TB01-F1
#
_entry.id   AF-A0A6A5TB01-F1
#
_cell.length_a   1.000
_cell.length_b   1.000
_cell.length_c   1.000
_cell.angle_alpha   90.00
_cell.angle_beta   90.00
_cell.angle_gamma   90.00
#
_symmetry.space_group_name_H-M   'P 1'
#
loop_
_entity.id
_entity.type
_entity.pdbx_description
1 polymer ?
#
loop_
_entity_poly.entity_id
_entity_poly.type
_entity_poly.pdbx_seq_one_letter_code
_entity_poly.pdbx_strand_id
1 'polypeptide(L)'
;MNMREDKNRAPSFDAAPQRASRRKRQPSLAATLRGAFSYPANISEGQLVTRDDGDFIFAALGDSWASGVMYGVGNDYDNNKDNCWRYKYAWSTVVEGHGSDWLPDSKKAKLEFVACSGSRTDNVMEQMDKTTRPKVTLMEISGNNADFYPMADSCLFHSDRDKDYGTFFEDDNPDNPTGECWREIKLVRGRVESNDIKNKIVNVIHA
;
A
#
# COMPACT_ATOMS: atom_id res chain seq x y z
N MET A 1 19.66 -40.59 45.40
CA MET A 1 18.49 -40.38 44.55
C MET A 1 18.81 -41.05 43.22
N ASN A 2 18.14 -42.17 42.93
CA ASN A 2 18.56 -43.15 41.92
C ASN A 2 18.25 -42.70 40.49
N MET A 3 19.26 -42.84 39.62
CA MET A 3 19.13 -42.84 38.17
C MET A 3 18.46 -44.14 37.70
N ARG A 4 17.50 -44.06 36.78
CA ARG A 4 17.07 -45.19 35.94
C ARG A 4 16.97 -44.72 34.49
N GLU A 5 17.84 -45.32 33.68
CA GLU A 5 17.74 -45.44 32.23
C GLU A 5 16.50 -46.29 31.89
N ASP A 6 15.81 -45.96 30.80
CA ASP A 6 14.98 -46.93 30.09
C ASP A 6 15.31 -46.92 28.60
N LYS A 7 15.73 -48.10 28.13
CA LYS A 7 16.11 -48.46 26.77
C LYS A 7 14.92 -49.05 26.02
N ASN A 8 14.88 -48.75 24.72
CA ASN A 8 14.48 -49.62 23.61
C ASN A 8 13.13 -50.38 23.65
N ARG A 9 12.23 -50.04 22.73
CA ARG A 9 11.55 -51.06 21.89
C ARG A 9 10.98 -50.46 20.60
N ALA A 10 11.53 -50.88 19.46
CA ALA A 10 10.91 -50.74 18.16
C ALA A 10 10.02 -51.97 17.87
N PRO A 11 8.88 -51.83 17.18
CA PRO A 11 8.27 -52.93 16.47
C PRO A 11 8.37 -52.79 14.95
N SER A 12 8.57 -53.94 14.33
CA SER A 12 8.74 -54.20 12.91
C SER A 12 7.45 -54.11 12.09
N PHE A 13 7.67 -53.95 10.78
CA PHE A 13 6.78 -53.97 9.64
C PHE A 13 5.72 -55.08 9.61
N ASP A 14 4.51 -54.71 9.20
CA ASP A 14 3.61 -55.54 8.39
C ASP A 14 3.10 -54.73 7.20
N ALA A 15 3.24 -55.30 6.01
CA ALA A 15 2.88 -54.71 4.72
C ALA A 15 1.66 -55.43 4.13
N ALA A 16 0.64 -54.67 3.74
CA ALA A 16 -0.39 -55.03 2.74
C ALA A 16 -1.30 -53.81 2.45
N PRO A 17 -2.12 -53.83 1.38
CA PRO A 17 -1.77 -53.87 -0.03
C PRO A 17 -2.15 -52.54 -0.74
N GLN A 18 -1.46 -52.24 -1.84
CA GLN A 18 -1.71 -51.07 -2.69
C GLN A 18 -3.10 -51.15 -3.35
N ARG A 19 -4.03 -50.30 -2.92
CA ARG A 19 -5.22 -49.94 -3.70
C ARG A 19 -4.88 -48.74 -4.59
N ALA A 20 -4.79 -48.99 -5.89
CA ALA A 20 -4.69 -47.97 -6.92
C ALA A 20 -5.97 -47.12 -6.95
N SER A 21 -5.93 -45.94 -6.32
CA SER A 21 -6.93 -44.90 -6.48
C SER A 21 -6.57 -44.04 -7.68
N ARG A 22 -7.36 -44.13 -8.76
CA ARG A 22 -7.34 -43.20 -9.89
C ARG A 22 -7.70 -41.78 -9.40
N ARG A 23 -6.69 -41.01 -8.98
CA ARG A 23 -6.82 -39.55 -8.84
C ARG A 23 -6.98 -38.94 -10.23
N LYS A 24 -8.19 -38.44 -10.54
CA LYS A 24 -8.39 -37.46 -11.60
C LYS A 24 -7.47 -36.28 -11.32
N ARG A 25 -6.58 -35.96 -12.27
CA ARG A 25 -5.74 -34.76 -12.23
C ARG A 25 -6.65 -33.54 -12.21
N GLN A 26 -6.77 -32.88 -11.06
CA GLN A 26 -7.22 -31.50 -11.05
C GLN A 26 -6.12 -30.66 -11.72
N PRO A 27 -6.46 -29.81 -12.70
CA PRO A 27 -5.49 -28.88 -13.27
C PRO A 27 -4.97 -27.95 -12.17
N SER A 28 -3.66 -27.72 -12.17
CA SER A 28 -3.02 -26.83 -11.22
C SER A 28 -3.57 -25.41 -11.36
N LEU A 29 -3.93 -24.79 -10.24
CA LEU A 29 -4.29 -23.36 -10.15
C LEU A 29 -3.18 -22.42 -10.68
N ALA A 30 -1.96 -22.94 -10.87
CA ALA A 30 -0.82 -22.22 -11.43
C ALA A 30 -0.95 -21.88 -12.94
N ALA A 31 -1.90 -22.49 -13.66
CA ALA A 31 -2.12 -22.20 -15.08
C ALA A 31 -3.08 -21.01 -15.33
N THR A 32 -3.88 -20.61 -14.35
CA THR A 32 -4.92 -19.58 -14.53
C THR A 32 -4.40 -18.15 -14.31
N LEU A 33 -3.20 -17.97 -13.77
CA LEU A 33 -2.62 -16.64 -13.49
C LEU A 33 -1.69 -16.10 -14.60
N ARG A 34 -1.46 -16.85 -15.69
CA ARG A 34 -0.63 -16.36 -16.81
C ARG A 34 -1.38 -15.46 -17.82
N GLY A 35 -2.69 -15.26 -17.64
CA GLY A 35 -3.51 -14.49 -18.59
C GLY A 35 -3.78 -13.03 -18.22
N ALA A 36 -3.40 -12.57 -17.01
CA ALA A 36 -3.73 -11.21 -16.55
C ALA A 36 -2.61 -10.17 -16.81
N PHE A 37 -1.44 -10.60 -17.31
CA PHE A 37 -0.32 -9.71 -17.66
C PHE A 37 0.11 -9.81 -19.13
N SER A 38 -0.61 -10.57 -19.96
CA SER A 38 -0.41 -10.56 -21.40
C SER A 38 -1.05 -9.32 -21.98
N TYR A 39 -0.26 -8.26 -22.12
CA TYR A 39 -0.54 -7.15 -23.04
C TYR A 39 -1.01 -7.72 -24.39
N PRO A 40 -2.01 -7.12 -25.07
CA PRO A 40 -2.42 -7.59 -26.38
C PRO A 40 -1.23 -7.47 -27.35
N ALA A 41 -0.71 -8.63 -27.78
CA ALA A 41 0.43 -8.75 -28.71
C ALA A 41 0.05 -8.54 -30.19
N ASN A 42 -1.13 -7.96 -30.46
CA ASN A 42 -1.60 -7.66 -31.82
C ASN A 42 -1.84 -6.15 -31.96
N ILE A 43 -0.76 -5.38 -31.87
CA ILE A 43 -0.75 -4.01 -32.38
C ILE A 43 -0.20 -4.11 -33.80
N SER A 44 -1.04 -3.84 -34.80
CA SER A 44 -0.58 -3.68 -36.17
C SER A 44 0.53 -2.64 -36.21
N GLU A 45 1.63 -2.89 -36.91
CA GLU A 45 2.79 -1.99 -37.11
C GLU A 45 2.46 -0.64 -37.79
N GLY A 46 1.18 -0.25 -37.86
CA GLY A 46 0.74 1.08 -38.26
C GLY A 46 0.63 2.00 -37.05
N GLN A 47 1.65 2.85 -36.89
CA GLN A 47 1.66 4.02 -36.00
C GLN A 47 1.85 3.71 -34.50
N LEU A 48 3.05 3.22 -34.17
CA LEU A 48 3.67 3.60 -32.90
C LEU A 48 3.66 5.12 -32.84
N VAL A 49 2.72 5.70 -32.08
CA VAL A 49 2.79 7.12 -31.71
C VAL A 49 4.10 7.25 -30.95
N THR A 50 5.13 7.78 -31.62
CA THR A 50 6.38 8.16 -30.98
C THR A 50 5.99 9.14 -29.89
N ARG A 51 5.98 8.65 -28.64
CA ARG A 51 5.74 9.51 -27.48
C ARG A 51 6.76 10.61 -27.57
N ASP A 52 6.26 11.82 -27.71
CA ASP A 52 6.98 13.06 -27.93
C ASP A 52 8.34 13.07 -27.21
N ASP A 53 9.37 13.54 -27.91
CA ASP A 53 10.75 13.68 -27.41
C ASP A 53 10.88 14.78 -26.34
N GLY A 54 9.76 15.38 -25.94
CA GLY A 54 9.66 16.32 -24.83
C GLY A 54 9.89 15.71 -23.44
N ASP A 55 9.58 16.53 -22.42
CA ASP A 55 9.84 16.24 -21.02
C ASP A 55 9.40 14.83 -20.58
N PHE A 56 10.15 14.26 -19.65
CA PHE A 56 9.74 13.05 -18.96
C PHE A 56 8.68 13.41 -17.91
N ILE A 57 7.41 13.29 -18.30
CA ILE A 57 6.29 13.52 -17.40
C ILE A 57 6.11 12.30 -16.50
N PHE A 58 6.10 12.50 -15.19
CA PHE A 58 5.73 11.50 -14.19
C PHE A 58 4.72 12.10 -13.21
N ALA A 59 3.89 11.24 -12.61
CA ALA A 59 2.85 11.68 -11.68
C ALA A 59 3.09 11.13 -10.28
N ALA A 60 2.79 11.96 -9.28
CA ALA A 60 2.70 11.56 -7.88
C ALA A 60 1.24 11.69 -7.42
N LEU A 61 0.63 10.56 -7.10
CA LEU A 61 -0.73 10.42 -6.58
C LEU A 61 -0.65 9.85 -5.17
N GLY A 62 -1.72 10.00 -4.40
CA GLY A 62 -1.80 9.38 -3.09
C GLY A 62 -2.36 10.27 -2.01
N ASP A 63 -2.04 9.90 -0.78
CA ASP A 63 -2.40 10.58 0.45
C ASP A 63 -1.31 11.55 0.94
N SER A 64 -1.29 11.81 2.25
CA SER A 64 -0.36 12.72 2.91
C SER A 64 1.10 12.31 2.77
N TRP A 65 1.40 11.01 2.60
CA TRP A 65 2.77 10.53 2.38
C TRP A 65 3.29 10.98 1.00
N ALA A 66 2.46 10.85 -0.04
CA ALA A 66 2.80 11.31 -1.38
C ALA A 66 2.77 12.84 -1.50
N SER A 67 1.84 13.51 -0.82
CA SER A 67 1.79 14.99 -0.82
C SER A 67 2.91 15.62 0.01
N GLY A 68 3.62 14.82 0.82
CA GLY A 68 4.76 15.26 1.62
C GLY A 68 4.36 16.07 2.85
N VAL A 69 3.20 15.79 3.45
CA VAL A 69 2.79 16.45 4.70
C VAL A 69 3.88 16.26 5.74
N MET A 70 4.28 17.37 6.37
CA MET A 70 5.19 17.36 7.50
C MET A 70 4.64 18.21 8.63
N TYR A 71 5.10 17.94 9.85
CA TYR A 71 4.78 18.75 11.01
C TYR A 71 5.99 19.62 11.37
N GLY A 72 5.85 20.94 11.27
CA GLY A 72 6.95 21.88 11.42
C GLY A 72 6.50 23.35 11.30
N VAL A 73 7.20 24.25 11.99
CA VAL A 73 6.96 25.69 11.86
C VAL A 73 7.61 26.17 10.56
N GLY A 74 6.87 26.91 9.72
CA GLY A 74 7.39 27.42 8.45
C GLY A 74 7.28 26.45 7.27
N ASN A 75 6.39 25.45 7.36
CA ASN A 75 6.12 24.57 6.24
C ASN A 75 5.49 25.35 5.09
N ASP A 76 6.23 25.45 4.00
CA ASP A 76 5.78 26.07 2.77
C ASP A 76 5.15 25.00 1.88
N TYR A 77 3.86 24.82 2.11
CA TYR A 77 2.99 24.12 1.18
C TYR A 77 2.78 25.00 -0.07
N ASP A 78 2.17 24.50 -1.13
CA ASP A 78 1.84 25.25 -2.34
C ASP A 78 0.76 26.35 -2.14
N ASN A 79 0.88 27.11 -1.04
CA ASN A 79 -0.14 27.92 -0.38
C ASN A 79 -1.40 27.15 -0.01
N ASN A 80 -1.32 25.81 0.01
CA ASN A 80 -2.44 24.91 0.26
C ASN A 80 -3.67 25.26 -0.62
N LYS A 81 -3.42 25.62 -1.88
CA LYS A 81 -4.37 26.24 -2.82
C LYS A 81 -5.68 25.46 -3.01
N ASP A 82 -5.64 24.15 -2.79
CA ASP A 82 -6.75 23.21 -2.95
C ASP A 82 -6.92 22.29 -1.72
N ASN A 83 -6.40 22.70 -0.56
CA ASN A 83 -6.45 21.94 0.71
C ASN A 83 -5.77 20.56 0.68
N CYS A 84 -4.93 20.29 -0.32
CA CYS A 84 -4.25 19.00 -0.45
C CYS A 84 -2.90 18.92 0.27
N TRP A 85 -2.44 20.01 0.88
CA TRP A 85 -1.20 20.06 1.67
C TRP A 85 0.00 19.48 0.94
N ARG A 86 0.25 19.96 -0.29
CA ARG A 86 1.40 19.53 -1.11
C ARG A 86 2.63 20.33 -0.73
N TYR A 87 3.62 19.66 -0.16
CA TYR A 87 4.82 20.29 0.34
C TYR A 87 5.81 20.58 -0.80
N LYS A 88 6.42 21.77 -0.79
CA LYS A 88 7.34 22.18 -1.87
C LYS A 88 8.59 21.32 -2.00
N TYR A 89 9.01 20.65 -0.93
CA TYR A 89 10.11 19.67 -0.96
C TYR A 89 9.63 18.25 -0.64
N ALA A 90 8.40 17.90 -1.07
CA ALA A 90 8.00 16.50 -1.11
C ALA A 90 8.99 15.69 -1.96
N TRP A 91 9.11 14.38 -1.72
CA TRP A 91 10.07 13.55 -2.45
C TRP A 91 9.92 13.70 -3.97
N SER A 92 8.69 13.88 -4.45
CA SER A 92 8.36 14.01 -5.88
C SER A 92 8.94 15.28 -6.50
N THR A 93 8.91 16.41 -5.78
CA THR A 93 9.49 17.68 -6.27
C THR A 93 11.02 17.62 -6.25
N VAL A 94 11.61 16.92 -5.29
CA VAL A 94 13.06 16.64 -5.26
C VAL A 94 13.46 15.78 -6.46
N VAL A 95 12.73 14.70 -6.74
CA VAL A 95 12.98 13.84 -7.91
C VAL A 95 12.85 14.61 -9.22
N GLU A 96 11.85 15.50 -9.34
CA GLU A 96 11.71 16.39 -10.50
C GLU A 96 12.91 17.34 -10.63
N GLY A 97 13.29 18.01 -9.55
CA GLY A 97 14.40 18.96 -9.52
C GLY A 97 15.75 18.32 -9.87
N HIS A 98 15.91 17.02 -9.59
CA HIS A 98 17.07 16.21 -9.94
C HIS A 98 16.92 15.46 -11.27
N GLY A 99 15.95 15.83 -12.11
CA GLY A 99 15.70 15.21 -13.43
C GLY A 99 16.96 15.02 -14.29
N SER A 100 17.86 16.00 -14.29
CA SER A 100 19.12 15.95 -15.04
C SER A 100 20.07 14.83 -14.61
N ASP A 101 19.93 14.33 -13.40
CA ASP A 101 20.85 13.35 -12.82
C ASP A 101 20.46 11.92 -13.22
N TRP A 102 19.21 11.69 -13.63
CA TRP A 102 18.68 10.35 -13.92
C TRP A 102 17.99 10.21 -15.28
N LEU A 103 17.70 11.30 -15.98
CA LEU A 103 17.20 11.27 -17.36
C LEU A 103 18.33 11.36 -18.38
N PRO A 104 18.28 10.57 -19.47
CA PRO A 104 19.25 10.67 -20.55
C PRO A 104 19.06 11.95 -21.38
N ASP A 105 20.06 12.28 -22.19
CA ASP A 105 19.96 13.20 -23.33
C ASP A 105 19.42 14.60 -23.00
N SER A 106 19.75 15.13 -21.83
CA SER A 106 19.28 16.46 -21.38
C SER A 106 17.76 16.60 -21.27
N LYS A 107 17.01 15.48 -21.20
CA LYS A 107 15.57 15.51 -20.98
C LYS A 107 15.28 16.08 -19.58
N LYS A 108 14.23 16.90 -19.48
CA LYS A 108 13.77 17.43 -18.20
C LYS A 108 12.70 16.53 -17.62
N ALA A 109 12.71 16.36 -16.30
CA ALA A 109 11.59 15.76 -15.59
C ALA A 109 10.50 16.83 -15.44
N LYS A 110 9.25 16.40 -15.55
CA LYS A 110 8.08 17.22 -15.24
C LYS A 110 7.14 16.45 -14.35
N LEU A 111 6.80 17.02 -13.21
CA LEU A 111 5.94 16.42 -12.21
C LEU A 111 4.48 16.85 -12.41
N GLU A 112 3.59 15.86 -12.44
CA GLU A 112 2.16 16.05 -12.24
C GLU A 112 1.83 15.71 -10.77
N PHE A 113 1.82 16.74 -9.93
CA PHE A 113 1.65 16.57 -8.48
C PHE A 113 0.18 16.69 -8.08
N VAL A 114 -0.51 15.55 -7.94
CA VAL A 114 -1.96 15.51 -7.68
C VAL A 114 -2.32 14.78 -6.38
N ALA A 115 -1.34 14.22 -5.66
CA ALA A 115 -1.52 13.66 -4.33
C ALA A 115 -2.19 14.65 -3.38
N CYS A 116 -2.95 14.15 -2.41
CA CYS A 116 -3.77 14.99 -1.54
C CYS A 116 -3.89 14.39 -0.15
N SER A 117 -3.50 15.14 0.88
CA SER A 117 -3.62 14.72 2.27
C SER A 117 -5.02 14.21 2.63
N GLY A 118 -5.09 13.13 3.40
CA GLY A 118 -6.36 12.48 3.77
C GLY A 118 -6.99 11.61 2.69
N SER A 119 -6.42 11.56 1.47
CA SER A 119 -6.97 10.72 0.39
C SER A 119 -7.06 9.25 0.77
N ARG A 120 -8.11 8.61 0.30
CA ARG A 120 -8.36 7.18 0.36
C ARG A 120 -8.35 6.60 -1.05
N THR A 121 -8.38 5.28 -1.16
CA THR A 121 -8.35 4.59 -2.46
C THR A 121 -9.44 5.04 -3.43
N ASP A 122 -10.60 5.45 -2.95
CA ASP A 122 -11.72 5.99 -3.73
C ASP A 122 -11.41 7.36 -4.37
N ASN A 123 -10.42 8.11 -3.88
CA ASN A 123 -9.99 9.37 -4.48
C ASN A 123 -9.01 9.19 -5.65
N VAL A 124 -8.48 7.99 -5.87
CA VAL A 124 -7.40 7.77 -6.85
C VAL A 124 -7.85 8.08 -8.27
N MET A 125 -9.08 7.71 -8.66
CA MET A 125 -9.59 7.99 -10.01
C MET A 125 -9.72 9.49 -10.26
N GLU A 126 -10.20 10.25 -9.28
CA GLU A 126 -10.26 11.71 -9.36
C GLU A 126 -8.87 12.34 -9.48
N GLN A 127 -7.86 11.77 -8.81
CA GLN A 127 -6.47 12.22 -8.97
C GLN A 127 -5.93 11.87 -10.36
N MET A 128 -6.24 10.68 -10.89
CA MET A 128 -5.85 10.28 -12.24
C MET A 128 -6.47 11.19 -13.32
N ASP A 129 -7.72 11.62 -13.16
CA ASP A 129 -8.40 12.54 -14.06
C ASP A 129 -7.73 13.93 -14.15
N LYS A 130 -6.93 14.29 -13.14
CA LYS A 130 -6.13 15.53 -13.11
C LYS A 130 -4.75 15.37 -13.77
N THR A 131 -4.37 14.15 -14.13
CA THR A 131 -3.10 13.84 -14.83
C THR A 131 -3.32 13.79 -16.34
N THR A 132 -2.25 13.99 -17.11
CA THR A 132 -2.35 13.84 -18.56
C THR A 132 -2.19 12.37 -18.94
N ARG A 133 -0.99 11.98 -19.37
CA ARG A 133 -0.56 10.61 -19.62
C ARG A 133 0.88 10.53 -19.16
N PRO A 134 1.15 10.44 -17.85
CA PRO A 134 2.51 10.31 -17.35
C PRO A 134 3.16 9.03 -17.87
N LYS A 135 4.49 9.04 -18.02
CA LYS A 135 5.30 7.87 -18.40
C LYS A 135 5.39 6.89 -17.22
N VAL A 136 5.43 7.43 -16.00
CA VAL A 136 5.44 6.68 -14.74
C VAL A 136 4.51 7.36 -13.74
N THR A 137 3.75 6.55 -13.01
CA THR A 137 2.89 6.97 -11.93
C THR A 137 3.37 6.30 -10.64
N LEU A 138 3.64 7.11 -9.62
CA LEU A 138 4.00 6.67 -8.28
C LEU A 138 2.85 7.02 -7.34
N MET A 139 2.45 6.06 -6.49
CA MET A 139 1.27 6.19 -5.64
C MET A 139 1.53 5.67 -4.24
N GLU A 140 1.23 6.49 -3.24
CA GLU A 140 1.23 6.12 -1.82
C GLU A 140 -0.17 6.34 -1.26
N ILE A 141 -0.91 5.27 -1.01
CA ILE A 141 -2.32 5.32 -0.65
C ILE A 141 -2.65 4.19 0.32
N SER A 142 -3.87 4.19 0.86
CA SER A 142 -4.49 3.19 1.75
C SER A 142 -4.26 3.35 3.24
N GLY A 143 -3.33 4.21 3.66
CA GLY A 143 -3.12 4.45 5.10
C GLY A 143 -4.39 4.96 5.79
N ASN A 144 -5.12 5.85 5.11
CA ASN A 144 -6.40 6.39 5.55
C ASN A 144 -7.58 5.42 5.43
N ASN A 145 -7.44 4.34 4.65
CA ASN A 145 -8.46 3.29 4.58
C ASN A 145 -8.34 2.34 5.79
N ALA A 146 -7.11 2.12 6.26
CA ALA A 146 -6.81 1.30 7.42
C ALA A 146 -7.05 2.01 8.76
N ASP A 147 -7.23 3.34 8.77
CA ASP A 147 -7.29 4.20 9.97
C ASP A 147 -5.99 4.22 10.81
N PHE A 148 -4.82 4.26 10.13
CA PHE A 148 -3.55 4.40 10.85
C PHE A 148 -3.42 5.71 11.63
N TYR A 149 -3.95 6.83 11.14
CA TYR A 149 -3.86 8.10 11.87
C TYR A 149 -4.71 8.12 13.15
N PRO A 150 -6.00 7.75 13.16
CA PRO A 150 -6.77 7.61 14.40
C PRO A 150 -6.12 6.70 15.44
N MET A 151 -5.51 5.59 15.01
CA MET A 151 -4.74 4.72 15.90
C MET A 151 -3.48 5.42 16.45
N ALA A 152 -2.69 6.07 15.60
CA ALA A 152 -1.52 6.80 16.04
C ALA A 152 -1.88 7.95 17.00
N ASP A 153 -2.98 8.66 16.75
CA ASP A 153 -3.48 9.70 17.64
C ASP A 153 -3.86 9.13 19.00
N SER A 154 -4.61 8.03 19.02
CA SER A 154 -5.08 7.38 20.24
C SER A 154 -3.96 6.78 21.10
N CYS A 155 -2.84 6.42 20.47
CA CYS A 155 -1.72 5.76 21.13
C CYS A 155 -0.54 6.70 21.44
N LEU A 156 -0.29 7.72 20.61
CA LEU A 156 0.96 8.48 20.63
C LEU A 156 0.74 9.98 20.75
N PHE A 157 -0.13 10.57 19.92
CA PHE A 157 -0.16 12.02 19.77
C PHE A 157 -1.09 12.70 20.76
N HIS A 158 -2.22 12.09 21.08
CA HIS A 158 -3.30 12.68 21.90
C HIS A 158 -3.58 14.13 21.48
N SER A 159 -3.82 14.33 20.19
CA SER A 159 -3.92 15.67 19.59
C SER A 159 -5.08 16.49 20.14
N ASP A 160 -6.13 15.85 20.64
CA ASP A 160 -7.19 16.48 21.41
C ASP A 160 -6.89 16.41 22.91
N ARG A 161 -6.54 17.55 23.51
CA ARG A 161 -6.17 17.63 24.93
C ARG A 161 -7.35 17.47 25.89
N ASP A 162 -8.58 17.66 25.41
CA ASP A 162 -9.78 17.62 26.23
C ASP A 162 -10.47 16.24 26.16
N LYS A 163 -9.99 15.37 25.28
CA LYS A 163 -10.49 14.01 25.12
C LYS A 163 -9.90 13.06 26.16
N ASP A 164 -10.76 12.31 26.83
CA ASP A 164 -10.35 11.15 27.62
C ASP A 164 -10.10 9.95 26.71
N TYR A 165 -8.83 9.65 26.44
CA TYR A 165 -8.40 8.48 25.67
C TYR A 165 -8.50 7.17 26.46
N GLY A 166 -8.85 7.22 27.75
CA GLY A 166 -8.98 6.06 28.63
C GLY A 166 -7.65 5.53 29.14
N THR A 167 -7.62 4.24 29.49
CA THR A 167 -6.45 3.58 30.08
C THR A 167 -5.25 3.58 29.14
N PHE A 168 -4.06 3.81 29.69
CA PHE A 168 -2.79 3.68 28.95
C PHE A 168 -2.61 2.26 28.40
N PHE A 169 -1.95 2.15 27.25
CA PHE A 169 -1.79 0.88 26.54
C PHE A 169 -1.16 -0.23 27.41
N GLU A 170 -0.16 0.12 28.21
CA GLU A 170 0.60 -0.77 29.08
C GLU A 170 -0.22 -1.30 30.28
N ASP A 171 -1.20 -0.51 30.71
CA ASP A 171 -2.04 -0.80 31.89
C ASP A 171 -3.41 -1.40 31.51
N ASP A 172 -3.75 -1.39 30.23
CA ASP A 172 -5.05 -1.82 29.73
C ASP A 172 -5.12 -3.33 29.48
N ASN A 173 -6.32 -3.89 29.58
CA ASN A 173 -6.55 -5.31 29.37
C ASN A 173 -6.76 -5.60 27.87
N PRO A 174 -5.86 -6.34 27.20
CA PRO A 174 -6.00 -6.62 25.77
C PRO A 174 -7.25 -7.43 25.43
N ASP A 175 -7.81 -8.21 26.35
CA ASP A 175 -9.03 -9.00 26.12
C ASP A 175 -10.30 -8.14 26.27
N ASN A 176 -10.27 -7.13 27.13
CA ASN A 176 -11.38 -6.21 27.37
C ASN A 176 -10.89 -4.76 27.54
N PRO A 177 -10.50 -4.11 26.43
CA PRO A 177 -9.81 -2.84 26.48
C PRO A 177 -10.74 -1.69 26.84
N THR A 178 -10.34 -0.88 27.81
CA THR A 178 -11.02 0.36 28.17
C THR A 178 -10.32 1.59 27.57
N GLY A 179 -9.05 1.48 27.20
CA GLY A 179 -8.30 2.49 26.47
C GLY A 179 -8.61 2.50 24.97
N GLU A 180 -8.57 3.68 24.37
CA GLU A 180 -8.81 3.84 22.93
C GLU A 180 -7.69 3.26 22.08
N CYS A 181 -6.43 3.34 22.55
CA CYS A 181 -5.29 2.80 21.81
C CYS A 181 -5.46 1.31 21.46
N TRP A 182 -5.85 0.46 22.42
CA TRP A 182 -6.10 -0.96 22.14
C TRP A 182 -7.29 -1.18 21.20
N ARG A 183 -8.36 -0.38 21.33
CA ARG A 183 -9.52 -0.47 20.43
C ARG A 183 -9.14 -0.15 18.99
N GLU A 184 -8.40 0.92 18.78
CA GLU A 184 -7.93 1.33 17.46
C GLU A 184 -6.93 0.34 16.87
N ILE A 185 -5.98 -0.19 17.66
CA ILE A 185 -5.07 -1.25 17.19
C ILE A 185 -5.86 -2.48 16.68
N LYS A 186 -6.89 -2.91 17.42
CA LYS A 186 -7.75 -4.03 16.99
C LYS A 186 -8.50 -3.72 15.70
N LEU A 187 -9.03 -2.50 15.58
CA LEU A 187 -9.74 -2.03 14.39
C LEU A 187 -8.82 -1.99 13.17
N VAL A 188 -7.63 -1.37 13.28
CA VAL A 188 -6.64 -1.31 12.20
C VAL A 188 -6.20 -2.72 11.80
N ARG A 189 -5.88 -3.58 12.78
CA ARG A 189 -5.51 -4.98 12.51
C ARG A 189 -6.60 -5.71 11.74
N GLY A 190 -7.86 -5.59 12.18
CA GLY A 190 -8.99 -6.20 11.49
C GLY A 190 -9.13 -5.74 10.03
N ARG A 191 -8.86 -4.47 9.74
CA ARG A 191 -8.92 -3.92 8.37
C ARG A 191 -7.74 -4.33 7.49
N VAL A 192 -6.55 -4.44 8.08
CA VAL A 192 -5.35 -4.88 7.36
C VAL A 192 -5.42 -6.38 7.05
N GLU A 193 -5.95 -7.17 7.99
CA GLU A 193 -6.14 -8.61 7.82
C GLU A 193 -7.35 -8.95 6.92
N SER A 194 -8.33 -8.05 6.79
CA SER A 194 -9.45 -8.24 5.88
C SER A 194 -9.03 -8.06 4.41
N ASN A 195 -9.81 -8.67 3.51
CA ASN A 195 -9.63 -8.44 2.07
C ASN A 195 -10.21 -7.10 1.61
N ASP A 196 -10.77 -6.26 2.49
CA ASP A 196 -11.53 -5.07 2.06
C ASP A 196 -10.64 -4.03 1.38
N ILE A 197 -9.48 -3.72 1.98
CA ILE A 197 -8.53 -2.76 1.39
C ILE A 197 -8.01 -3.31 0.06
N LYS A 198 -7.65 -4.61 0.03
CA LYS A 198 -7.20 -5.28 -1.19
C LYS A 198 -8.26 -5.22 -2.29
N ASN A 199 -9.51 -5.54 -1.97
CA ASN A 199 -10.62 -5.52 -2.93
C ASN A 199 -10.89 -4.09 -3.42
N LYS A 200 -10.81 -3.08 -2.55
CA LYS A 200 -10.92 -1.67 -2.95
C LYS A 200 -9.82 -1.27 -3.94
N ILE A 201 -8.58 -1.66 -3.69
CA ILE A 201 -7.46 -1.40 -4.60
C ILE A 201 -7.68 -2.08 -5.95
N VAL A 202 -8.06 -3.37 -5.93
CA VAL A 202 -8.34 -4.14 -7.16
C VAL A 202 -9.46 -3.50 -7.97
N ASN A 203 -10.54 -3.06 -7.31
CA ASN A 203 -11.66 -2.39 -7.98
C ASN A 203 -11.25 -1.07 -8.62
N VAL A 204 -10.39 -0.28 -7.97
CA VAL A 204 -9.88 0.98 -8.52
C VAL A 204 -8.97 0.73 -9.72
N ILE A 205 -8.12 -0.30 -9.68
CA ILE A 205 -7.23 -0.65 -10.81
C ILE A 205 -8.02 -1.14 -12.03
N HIS A 206 -9.19 -1.74 -11.82
CA HIS A 206 -10.05 -2.28 -12.89
C HIS A 206 -11.20 -1.34 -13.30
N ALA A 207 -11.32 -0.16 -12.68
CA ALA A 207 -12.29 0.86 -13.05
C ALA A 207 -11.82 1.66 -14.26
#